data_AF-A0A6G2IDI4-F1
#
_entry.id   AF-A0A6G2IDI4-F1
#
_cell.length_a   1.000
_cell.length_b   1.000
_cell.length_c   1.000
_cell.angle_alpha   90.00
_cell.angle_beta   90.00
_cell.angle_gamma   90.00
#
_symmetry.space_group_name_H-M   'P 1'
#
loop_
_entity.id
_entity.type
_entity.pdbx_description
1 polymer ?
#
loop_
_entity_poly.entity_id
_entity_poly.type
_entity_poly.pdbx_seq_one_letter_code
_entity_poly.pdbx_strand_id
1 'polypeptide(L)'
;MLPIATLPAAGLLLRLGQDDVLGRFSALKDTAHVISAAGGALFTHLPLIFAVGIAIGFAKKADGSTALAAVVGYLVLDGVFTAMSPVVLEGKKDLAGEQAVVNFGVLGGIVIGLLAAMLWQRFYRTALPPYLGFFSGRRLVPILTAFTALVVGVLMSLVYPLFNNGLTAVGEAVDENSIVGGGIYGTANKLLIPFGLHHILNSVVWFILGDYEGKHGDLNRFFAGDPEAGIFMTGFFPIMMFALPAAALAIWREARPEHRKAVGGIMLSAALTSFLTGITEPIEFAFLFVAWPLYLVHAVLTGTSLALVNALDIHHGFTFSSGLIDYVLNWGKATDPLLLIPIGLGYAVLYYVLFRFVIRRFNLRTPGREDDNQDNPETDSDLRPQPAA
;
A
#
# COMPACT_ATOMS: atom_id res chain seq x y z
N MET A 1 4.96 6.76 2.57
CA MET A 1 4.55 7.43 1.31
C MET A 1 5.59 7.33 0.19
N LEU A 2 6.89 7.55 0.44
CA LEU A 2 7.91 7.53 -0.63
C LEU A 2 7.91 6.29 -1.54
N PRO A 3 7.89 5.04 -1.02
CA PRO A 3 7.80 3.83 -1.86
C PRO A 3 6.51 3.73 -2.69
N ILE A 4 5.41 4.24 -2.17
CA ILE A 4 4.05 4.06 -2.73
C ILE A 4 3.84 4.97 -3.94
N ALA A 5 4.54 6.11 -3.99
CA ALA A 5 4.37 7.11 -5.04
C ALA A 5 4.78 6.64 -6.45
N THR A 6 5.67 5.66 -6.56
CA THR A 6 6.14 5.14 -7.87
C THR A 6 5.29 3.98 -8.40
N LEU A 7 4.49 3.35 -7.54
CA LEU A 7 3.73 2.15 -7.87
C LEU A 7 2.59 2.36 -8.88
N PRO A 8 1.88 3.51 -8.94
CA PRO A 8 0.93 3.77 -10.03
C PRO A 8 1.61 3.75 -11.40
N ALA A 9 2.79 4.39 -11.51
CA ALA A 9 3.55 4.39 -12.75
C ALA A 9 4.05 2.98 -13.10
N ALA A 10 4.48 2.20 -12.10
CA ALA A 10 4.87 0.81 -12.27
C ALA A 10 3.70 -0.05 -12.80
N GLY A 11 2.53 0.05 -12.17
CA GLY A 11 1.32 -0.69 -12.55
C GLY A 11 0.85 -0.33 -13.96
N LEU A 12 0.94 0.95 -14.32
CA LEU A 12 0.67 1.44 -15.68
C LEU A 12 1.61 0.83 -16.72
N LEU A 13 2.92 0.89 -16.49
CA LEU A 13 3.90 0.29 -17.40
C LEU A 13 3.68 -1.22 -17.52
N LEU A 14 3.51 -1.91 -16.39
CA LEU A 14 3.22 -3.35 -16.37
C LEU A 14 1.98 -3.68 -17.21
N ARG A 15 0.88 -2.93 -17.02
CA ARG A 15 -0.38 -3.21 -17.72
C ARG A 15 -0.34 -2.85 -19.20
N LEU A 16 0.22 -1.70 -19.56
CA LEU A 16 0.30 -1.25 -20.95
C LEU A 16 1.12 -2.22 -21.81
N GLY A 17 2.16 -2.82 -21.22
CA GLY A 17 3.02 -3.78 -21.92
C GLY A 17 2.43 -5.18 -22.12
N GLN A 18 1.21 -5.46 -21.65
CA GLN A 18 0.59 -6.78 -21.81
C GLN A 18 0.15 -7.07 -23.25
N ASP A 19 0.04 -8.36 -23.58
CA ASP A 19 -0.30 -8.88 -24.90
C ASP A 19 -1.68 -8.44 -25.40
N ASP A 20 -2.64 -8.19 -24.51
CA ASP A 20 -3.98 -7.73 -24.85
C ASP A 20 -4.10 -6.20 -24.96
N VAL A 21 -3.03 -5.45 -24.67
CA VAL A 21 -3.00 -3.97 -24.70
C VAL A 21 -2.11 -3.45 -25.82
N LEU A 22 -0.83 -3.13 -25.56
CA LEU A 22 0.10 -2.73 -26.62
C LEU A 22 0.65 -3.95 -27.38
N GLY A 23 0.83 -5.08 -26.69
CA GLY A 23 1.40 -6.30 -27.27
C GLY A 23 0.54 -6.93 -28.37
N ARG A 24 -0.75 -6.55 -28.46
CA ARG A 24 -1.67 -7.03 -29.51
C ARG A 24 -1.27 -6.54 -30.90
N PHE A 25 -0.54 -5.43 -30.96
CA PHE A 25 -0.02 -4.89 -32.20
C PHE A 25 1.34 -5.53 -32.47
N SER A 26 1.43 -6.34 -33.53
CA SER A 26 2.66 -7.07 -33.87
C SER A 26 3.89 -6.16 -33.97
N ALA A 27 3.73 -4.94 -34.51
CA ALA A 27 4.79 -3.94 -34.62
C ALA A 27 5.29 -3.40 -33.26
N LEU A 28 4.50 -3.54 -32.18
CA LEU A 28 4.83 -3.04 -30.85
C LEU A 28 5.14 -4.16 -29.85
N LYS A 29 5.09 -5.44 -30.25
CA LYS A 29 5.19 -6.57 -29.31
C LYS A 29 6.46 -6.54 -28.46
N ASP A 30 7.61 -6.34 -29.07
CA ASP A 30 8.89 -6.29 -28.33
C ASP A 30 8.95 -5.04 -27.44
N THR A 31 8.46 -3.90 -27.92
CA THR A 31 8.37 -2.67 -27.11
C THR A 31 7.43 -2.87 -25.92
N ALA A 32 6.28 -3.53 -26.11
CA ALA A 32 5.33 -3.84 -25.06
C ALA A 32 5.96 -4.73 -23.97
N HIS A 33 6.70 -5.78 -24.37
CA HIS A 33 7.45 -6.61 -23.42
C HIS A 33 8.47 -5.80 -22.61
N VAL A 34 9.21 -4.88 -23.24
CA VAL A 34 10.16 -4.00 -22.54
C VAL A 34 9.44 -3.09 -21.53
N ILE A 35 8.31 -2.50 -21.91
CA ILE A 35 7.50 -1.66 -21.02
C ILE A 35 6.96 -2.49 -19.84
N SER A 36 6.45 -3.69 -20.10
CA SER A 36 5.95 -4.59 -19.07
C SER A 36 7.05 -4.98 -18.08
N ALA A 37 8.24 -5.33 -18.59
CA ALA A 37 9.38 -5.69 -17.76
C ALA A 37 9.83 -4.53 -16.86
N ALA A 38 9.84 -3.30 -17.38
CA ALA A 38 10.19 -2.11 -16.61
C ALA A 38 9.19 -1.87 -15.45
N GLY A 39 7.89 -2.01 -15.70
CA GLY A 39 6.87 -1.94 -14.64
C GLY A 39 6.99 -3.07 -13.61
N GLY A 40 7.16 -4.30 -14.09
CA GLY A 40 7.30 -5.49 -13.26
C GLY A 40 8.50 -5.45 -12.30
N ALA A 41 9.62 -4.85 -12.72
CA ALA A 41 10.83 -4.74 -11.89
C ALA A 41 10.58 -4.07 -10.53
N LEU A 42 9.69 -3.07 -10.46
CA LEU A 42 9.35 -2.39 -9.21
C LEU A 42 8.55 -3.30 -8.27
N PHE A 43 7.65 -4.12 -8.81
CA PHE A 43 6.91 -5.11 -8.02
C PHE A 43 7.81 -6.24 -7.53
N THR A 44 8.72 -6.74 -8.38
CA THR A 44 9.73 -7.74 -8.02
C THR A 44 10.60 -7.28 -6.85
N HIS A 45 10.97 -6.01 -6.80
CA HIS A 45 11.81 -5.44 -5.76
C HIS A 45 11.03 -4.64 -4.71
N LEU A 46 9.72 -4.84 -4.62
CA LEU A 46 8.84 -4.06 -3.74
C LEU A 46 9.29 -4.10 -2.27
N PRO A 47 9.65 -5.26 -1.67
CA PRO A 47 10.10 -5.27 -0.28
C PRO A 47 11.38 -4.47 -0.04
N LEU A 48 12.32 -4.47 -0.98
CA LEU A 48 13.55 -3.68 -0.91
C LEU A 48 13.25 -2.17 -0.96
N ILE A 49 12.36 -1.76 -1.87
CA ILE A 49 11.92 -0.35 -1.98
C ILE A 49 11.25 0.09 -0.66
N PHE A 50 10.44 -0.78 -0.06
CA PHE A 50 9.86 -0.53 1.27
C PHE A 50 10.93 -0.43 2.36
N ALA A 51 11.94 -1.30 2.39
CA ALA A 51 13.03 -1.22 3.35
C ALA A 51 13.70 0.15 3.31
N VAL A 52 14.04 0.63 2.10
CA VAL A 52 14.66 1.94 1.91
C VAL A 52 13.74 3.09 2.33
N GLY A 53 12.48 3.07 1.90
CA GLY A 53 11.54 4.15 2.20
C GLY A 53 11.17 4.24 3.68
N ILE A 54 11.02 3.10 4.37
CA ILE A 54 10.82 3.06 5.82
C ILE A 54 12.08 3.55 6.53
N ALA A 55 13.27 3.13 6.10
CA ALA A 55 14.51 3.55 6.73
C ALA A 55 14.70 5.07 6.67
N ILE A 56 14.48 5.68 5.50
CA ILE A 56 14.56 7.13 5.31
C ILE A 56 13.44 7.85 6.06
N GLY A 57 12.19 7.38 5.95
CA GLY A 57 11.04 8.04 6.55
C GLY A 57 11.01 7.98 8.07
N PHE A 58 11.56 6.90 8.66
CA PHE A 58 11.61 6.71 10.11
C PHE A 58 12.82 7.39 10.77
N ALA A 59 13.92 7.55 10.04
CA ALA A 59 15.11 8.19 10.57
C ALA A 59 14.92 9.72 10.72
N LYS A 60 14.99 10.22 11.97
CA LYS A 60 14.84 11.66 12.29
C LYS A 60 15.77 12.59 11.48
N LYS A 61 16.93 12.08 11.05
CA LYS A 61 17.93 12.81 10.23
C LYS A 61 18.55 11.87 9.19
N ALA A 62 17.74 11.25 8.33
CA ALA A 62 18.23 10.31 7.33
C ALA A 62 19.25 10.96 6.36
N ASP A 63 20.25 10.19 5.94
CA ASP A 63 21.10 10.51 4.79
C ASP A 63 21.31 9.28 3.90
N GLY A 64 22.11 9.39 2.84
CA GLY A 64 22.36 8.30 1.90
C GLY A 64 22.87 7.01 2.56
N SER A 65 23.53 7.10 3.72
CA SER A 65 24.00 5.90 4.44
C SER A 65 22.87 5.15 5.15
N THR A 66 21.77 5.81 5.51
CA THR A 66 20.56 5.16 6.03
C THR A 66 19.92 4.29 4.95
N ALA A 67 19.81 4.81 3.73
CA ALA A 67 19.27 4.08 2.59
C ALA A 67 20.16 2.87 2.23
N LEU A 68 21.48 3.09 2.15
CA LEU A 68 22.43 2.02 1.87
C LEU A 68 22.38 0.91 2.92
N ALA A 69 22.24 1.26 4.20
CA ALA A 69 22.11 0.28 5.27
C ALA A 69 20.85 -0.60 5.11
N ALA A 70 19.73 -0.02 4.69
CA ALA A 70 18.51 -0.77 4.41
C ALA A 70 18.66 -1.72 3.22
N VAL A 71 19.32 -1.28 2.14
CA VAL A 71 19.62 -2.15 0.98
C VAL A 71 20.49 -3.33 1.40
N VAL A 72 21.60 -3.06 2.09
CA VAL A 72 22.51 -4.10 2.57
C VAL A 72 21.79 -5.08 3.50
N GLY A 73 21.01 -4.56 4.46
CA GLY A 73 20.23 -5.39 5.38
C GLY A 73 19.23 -6.29 4.65
N TYR A 74 18.54 -5.78 3.64
CA TYR A 74 17.51 -6.53 2.92
C TYR A 74 18.13 -7.62 2.05
N LEU A 75 19.24 -7.34 1.36
CA LEU A 75 19.95 -8.36 0.58
C LEU A 75 20.50 -9.49 1.46
N VAL A 76 20.96 -9.16 2.67
CA VAL A 76 21.35 -10.19 3.64
C VAL A 76 20.15 -11.01 4.11
N LEU A 77 19.02 -10.35 4.41
CA LEU A 77 17.78 -11.03 4.80
C LEU A 77 17.32 -12.02 3.72
N ASP A 78 17.29 -11.57 2.46
CA ASP A 78 16.89 -12.35 1.29
C ASP A 78 17.79 -13.59 1.08
N GLY A 79 19.11 -13.41 1.22
CA GLY A 79 20.06 -14.52 1.19
C GLY A 79 19.85 -15.52 2.34
N VAL A 80 19.52 -15.04 3.54
CA VAL A 80 19.21 -15.91 4.69
C VAL A 80 17.90 -16.66 4.47
N PHE A 81 16.86 -16.02 3.98
CA PHE A 81 15.61 -16.68 3.63
C PHE A 81 15.84 -17.80 2.62
N THR A 82 16.59 -17.53 1.56
CA THR A 82 16.96 -18.53 0.56
C THR A 82 17.71 -19.71 1.20
N ALA A 83 18.72 -19.45 2.03
CA ALA A 83 19.52 -20.50 2.66
C ALA A 83 18.74 -21.31 3.71
N MET A 84 17.81 -20.69 4.44
CA MET A 84 17.00 -21.35 5.46
C MET A 84 15.80 -22.10 4.89
N SER A 85 15.37 -21.76 3.67
CA SER A 85 14.22 -22.38 3.00
C SER A 85 14.25 -23.91 2.98
N PRO A 86 15.31 -24.59 2.50
CA PRO A 86 15.37 -26.05 2.53
C PRO A 86 15.42 -26.64 3.95
N VAL A 87 15.75 -25.84 4.98
CA VAL A 87 15.81 -26.29 6.37
C VAL A 87 14.42 -26.21 7.03
N VAL A 88 13.70 -25.10 6.84
CA VAL A 88 12.41 -24.87 7.52
C VAL A 88 11.20 -25.28 6.69
N LEU A 89 11.38 -25.45 5.39
CA LEU A 89 10.37 -25.90 4.42
C LEU A 89 10.82 -27.17 3.72
N GLU A 90 11.48 -28.07 4.44
CA GLU A 90 11.97 -29.34 3.91
C GLU A 90 10.84 -30.11 3.21
N GLY A 91 11.12 -30.58 1.99
CA GLY A 91 10.16 -31.34 1.17
C GLY A 91 9.00 -30.54 0.60
N LYS A 92 8.84 -29.25 0.96
CA LYS A 92 7.84 -28.37 0.36
C LYS A 92 8.38 -27.80 -0.95
N LYS A 93 7.61 -27.99 -2.00
CA LYS A 93 7.90 -27.43 -3.32
C LYS A 93 6.99 -26.25 -3.60
N ASP A 94 7.50 -25.29 -4.35
CA ASP A 94 6.66 -24.34 -5.05
C ASP A 94 5.99 -25.03 -6.26
N LEU A 95 5.25 -24.25 -7.03
CA LEU A 95 4.39 -24.78 -8.09
C LEU A 95 5.15 -25.05 -9.38
N ALA A 96 6.36 -24.49 -9.52
CA ALA A 96 7.30 -24.92 -10.54
C ALA A 96 7.92 -26.28 -10.19
N GLY A 97 7.61 -26.83 -9.00
CA GLY A 97 8.20 -28.06 -8.49
C GLY A 97 9.59 -27.84 -7.90
N GLU A 98 10.01 -26.59 -7.73
CA GLU A 98 11.27 -26.18 -7.13
C GLU A 98 11.13 -26.05 -5.61
N GLN A 99 12.23 -25.88 -4.89
CA GLN A 99 12.19 -25.71 -3.43
C GLN A 99 11.39 -24.45 -3.05
N ALA A 100 10.36 -24.61 -2.21
CA ALA A 100 9.61 -23.47 -1.69
C ALA A 100 10.53 -22.55 -0.88
N VAL A 101 10.39 -21.23 -1.07
CA VAL A 101 11.24 -20.22 -0.45
C VAL A 101 10.50 -19.48 0.66
N VAL A 102 11.19 -19.21 1.77
CA VAL A 102 10.71 -18.31 2.84
C VAL A 102 10.48 -16.92 2.25
N ASN A 103 9.23 -16.49 2.20
CA ASN A 103 8.87 -15.19 1.64
C ASN A 103 7.86 -14.46 2.52
N PHE A 104 8.34 -13.43 3.23
CA PHE A 104 7.52 -12.51 4.01
C PHE A 104 7.07 -11.27 3.21
N GLY A 105 7.46 -11.15 1.94
CA GLY A 105 7.15 -10.01 1.08
C GLY A 105 7.54 -8.67 1.73
N VAL A 106 6.62 -7.70 1.65
CA VAL A 106 6.83 -6.33 2.15
C VAL A 106 7.14 -6.28 3.65
N LEU A 107 6.65 -7.25 4.45
CA LEU A 107 6.94 -7.31 5.89
C LEU A 107 8.45 -7.44 6.16
N GLY A 108 9.16 -8.28 5.40
CA GLY A 108 10.61 -8.40 5.51
C GLY A 108 11.31 -7.06 5.24
N GLY A 109 10.82 -6.33 4.24
CA GLY A 109 11.25 -4.98 3.94
C GLY A 109 11.04 -3.99 5.09
N ILE A 110 9.84 -3.96 5.68
CA ILE A 110 9.50 -3.08 6.81
C ILE A 110 10.42 -3.35 8.01
N VAL A 111 10.61 -4.62 8.38
CA VAL A 111 11.46 -5.02 9.51
C VAL A 111 12.89 -4.50 9.30
N ILE A 112 13.47 -4.72 8.12
CA ILE A 112 14.81 -4.24 7.80
C ILE A 112 14.88 -2.71 7.77
N GLY A 113 13.88 -2.04 7.20
CA GLY A 113 13.84 -0.59 7.16
C GLY A 113 13.87 0.03 8.56
N LEU A 114 13.07 -0.52 9.48
CA LEU A 114 13.06 -0.09 10.89
C LEU A 114 14.40 -0.39 11.57
N LEU A 115 14.96 -1.58 11.40
CA LEU A 115 16.27 -1.95 11.96
C LEU A 115 17.38 -1.01 11.46
N ALA A 116 17.43 -0.77 10.15
CA ALA A 116 18.39 0.14 9.55
C ALA A 116 18.26 1.56 10.11
N ALA A 117 17.04 2.09 10.24
CA ALA A 117 16.82 3.41 10.81
C ALA A 117 17.23 3.49 12.29
N MET A 118 16.88 2.48 13.10
CA MET A 118 17.23 2.43 14.53
C MET A 118 18.73 2.32 14.74
N LEU A 119 19.40 1.44 14.00
CA LEU A 119 20.85 1.28 14.05
C LEU A 119 21.55 2.56 13.57
N TRP A 120 21.05 3.20 12.51
CA TRP A 120 21.58 4.47 12.04
C TRP A 120 21.51 5.53 13.13
N GLN A 121 20.32 5.76 13.71
CA GLN A 121 20.12 6.78 14.75
C GLN A 121 21.07 6.57 15.96
N ARG A 122 21.36 5.32 16.29
CA ARG A 122 22.21 4.97 17.43
C ARG A 122 23.71 5.04 17.14
N PHE A 123 24.14 4.59 15.96
CA PHE A 123 25.56 4.30 15.70
C PHE A 123 26.23 5.16 14.62
N TYR A 124 25.51 6.05 13.92
CA TYR A 124 26.08 6.83 12.81
C TYR A 124 27.26 7.76 13.18
N ARG A 125 27.51 8.01 14.46
CA ARG A 125 28.64 8.82 14.97
C ARG A 125 29.62 8.03 15.84
N THR A 126 29.45 6.71 15.95
CA THR A 126 30.30 5.87 16.80
C THR A 126 31.72 5.79 16.24
N ALA A 127 32.71 6.07 17.08
CA ALA A 127 34.13 5.90 16.75
C ALA A 127 34.62 4.53 17.23
N LEU A 128 35.33 3.81 16.37
CA LEU A 128 35.98 2.54 16.68
C LEU A 128 37.47 2.75 17.00
N PRO A 129 38.14 1.75 17.62
CA PRO A 129 39.58 1.79 17.84
C PRO A 129 40.36 2.05 16.55
N PRO A 130 41.59 2.62 16.61
CA PRO A 130 42.32 3.07 15.42
C PRO A 130 42.49 2.03 14.31
N TYR A 131 42.70 0.77 14.67
CA TYR A 131 42.86 -0.34 13.70
C TYR A 131 41.55 -0.69 12.96
N LEU A 132 40.38 -0.27 13.47
CA LEU A 132 39.07 -0.35 12.80
C LEU A 132 38.54 1.05 12.41
N GLY A 133 39.37 2.09 12.47
CA GLY A 133 38.96 3.48 12.25
C GLY A 133 38.24 3.69 10.91
N PHE A 134 38.62 2.92 9.87
CA PHE A 134 37.94 2.92 8.57
C PHE A 134 36.43 2.66 8.69
N PHE A 135 36.00 1.74 9.56
CA PHE A 135 34.60 1.37 9.70
C PHE A 135 33.80 2.32 10.62
N SER A 136 34.41 3.36 11.18
CA SER A 136 33.73 4.28 12.11
C SER A 136 32.62 5.13 11.46
N GLY A 137 31.71 5.61 12.31
CA GLY A 137 30.64 6.53 11.96
C GLY A 137 29.61 5.89 11.02
N ARG A 138 29.21 6.61 9.98
CA ARG A 138 28.17 6.17 9.03
C ARG A 138 28.48 4.85 8.32
N ARG A 139 29.76 4.54 8.12
CA ARG A 139 30.20 3.29 7.48
C ARG A 139 29.96 2.07 8.37
N LEU A 140 29.85 2.26 9.68
CA LEU A 140 29.53 1.20 10.64
C LEU A 140 28.10 0.70 10.46
N VAL A 141 27.19 1.60 10.07
CA VAL A 141 25.75 1.32 10.10
C VAL A 141 25.37 0.17 9.15
N PRO A 142 25.74 0.18 7.84
CA PRO A 142 25.42 -0.96 6.97
C PRO A 142 26.00 -2.29 7.47
N ILE A 143 27.16 -2.27 8.12
CA ILE A 143 27.81 -3.47 8.68
C ILE A 143 26.98 -4.02 9.84
N LEU A 144 26.60 -3.17 10.80
CA LEU A 144 25.74 -3.58 11.91
C LEU A 144 24.38 -4.05 11.42
N THR A 145 23.81 -3.40 10.41
CA THR A 145 22.54 -3.82 9.81
C THR A 145 22.67 -5.18 9.16
N ALA A 146 23.75 -5.49 8.44
CA ALA A 146 24.00 -6.81 7.87
C ALA A 146 24.03 -7.91 8.95
N PHE A 147 24.81 -7.73 10.01
CA PHE A 147 24.87 -8.70 11.11
C PHE A 147 23.53 -8.87 11.83
N THR A 148 22.81 -7.77 12.05
CA THR A 148 21.50 -7.81 12.70
C THR A 148 20.47 -8.50 11.79
N ALA A 149 20.48 -8.21 10.49
CA ALA A 149 19.62 -8.82 9.49
C ALA A 149 19.86 -10.33 9.36
N LEU A 150 21.10 -10.80 9.50
CA LEU A 150 21.43 -12.22 9.56
C LEU A 150 20.67 -12.91 10.71
N VAL A 151 20.84 -12.39 11.93
CA VAL A 151 20.23 -12.97 13.13
C VAL A 151 18.71 -12.92 13.03
N VAL A 152 18.16 -11.76 12.66
CA VAL A 152 16.71 -11.58 12.51
C VAL A 152 16.15 -12.47 11.40
N GLY A 153 16.86 -12.63 10.29
CA GLY A 153 16.45 -13.48 9.17
C GLY A 153 16.35 -14.95 9.56
N VAL A 154 17.30 -15.45 10.35
CA VAL A 154 17.24 -16.82 10.87
C VAL A 154 16.03 -16.98 11.78
N LEU A 155 15.83 -16.05 12.73
CA LEU A 155 14.68 -16.11 13.65
C LEU A 155 13.34 -16.04 12.90
N MET A 156 13.22 -15.15 11.90
CA MET A 156 12.02 -15.05 11.07
C MET A 156 11.78 -16.34 10.27
N SER A 157 12.84 -16.95 9.71
CA SER A 157 12.73 -18.21 8.96
C SER A 157 12.24 -19.36 9.83
N LEU A 158 12.68 -19.44 11.09
CA LEU A 158 12.21 -20.47 12.03
C LEU A 158 10.71 -20.35 12.35
N VAL A 159 10.18 -19.12 12.38
CA VAL A 159 8.75 -18.85 12.63
C VAL A 159 7.91 -18.95 11.34
N TYR A 160 8.55 -18.91 10.17
CA TYR A 160 7.86 -18.86 8.88
C TYR A 160 6.86 -20.00 8.63
N PRO A 161 7.12 -21.28 8.97
CA PRO A 161 6.14 -22.34 8.75
C PRO A 161 4.81 -22.09 9.49
N LEU A 162 4.87 -21.55 10.72
CA LEU A 162 3.67 -21.18 11.47
C LEU A 162 2.96 -20.00 10.82
N PHE A 163 3.71 -18.97 10.40
CA PHE A 163 3.17 -17.83 9.68
C PHE A 163 2.48 -18.25 8.39
N ASN A 164 3.14 -19.07 7.57
CA ASN A 164 2.61 -19.58 6.31
C ASN A 164 1.36 -20.44 6.52
N ASN A 165 1.33 -21.34 7.52
CA ASN A 165 0.15 -22.15 7.80
C ASN A 165 -1.03 -21.30 8.27
N GLY A 166 -0.80 -20.34 9.17
CA GLY A 166 -1.86 -19.41 9.60
C GLY A 166 -2.41 -18.61 8.42
N LEU A 167 -1.54 -18.29 7.46
CA LEU A 167 -1.92 -17.57 6.28
C LEU A 167 -2.71 -18.39 5.27
N THR A 168 -2.29 -19.64 5.03
CA THR A 168 -3.06 -20.61 4.23
C THR A 168 -4.43 -20.83 4.84
N ALA A 169 -4.54 -20.98 6.17
CA ALA A 169 -5.81 -21.18 6.85
C ALA A 169 -6.75 -19.96 6.75
N VAL A 170 -6.23 -18.73 6.91
CA VAL A 170 -7.01 -17.51 6.65
C VAL A 170 -7.43 -17.46 5.18
N GLY A 171 -6.54 -17.87 4.28
CA GLY A 171 -6.80 -17.99 2.87
C GLY A 171 -7.99 -18.89 2.54
N GLU A 172 -7.90 -20.16 2.91
CA GLU A 172 -8.92 -21.18 2.70
C GLU A 172 -10.25 -20.77 3.33
N ALA A 173 -10.24 -20.24 4.56
CA ALA A 173 -11.46 -19.80 5.24
C ALA A 173 -12.18 -18.64 4.53
N VAL A 174 -11.45 -17.82 3.77
CA VAL A 174 -11.99 -16.68 3.04
C VAL A 174 -12.42 -17.11 1.62
N ASP A 175 -11.78 -18.13 1.05
CA ASP A 175 -12.14 -18.76 -0.23
C ASP A 175 -13.47 -19.54 -0.13
N GLU A 176 -13.73 -20.22 1.01
CA GLU A 176 -14.99 -20.95 1.26
C GLU A 176 -16.25 -20.07 1.23
N ASN A 177 -16.12 -18.74 1.44
CA ASN A 177 -17.23 -17.80 1.34
C ASN A 177 -16.75 -16.44 0.82
N SER A 178 -16.71 -16.29 -0.51
CA SER A 178 -16.26 -15.07 -1.19
C SER A 178 -16.99 -13.80 -0.74
N ILE A 179 -18.27 -13.88 -0.39
CA ILE A 179 -19.08 -12.75 0.07
C ILE A 179 -18.61 -12.25 1.43
N VAL A 180 -18.62 -13.14 2.43
CA VAL A 180 -18.24 -12.79 3.82
C VAL A 180 -16.74 -12.53 3.91
N GLY A 181 -15.94 -13.36 3.23
CA GLY A 181 -14.50 -13.25 3.16
C GLY A 181 -14.05 -11.92 2.55
N GLY A 182 -14.59 -11.54 1.39
CA GLY A 182 -14.34 -10.24 0.78
C GLY A 182 -14.73 -9.08 1.71
N GLY A 183 -15.85 -9.19 2.42
CA GLY A 183 -16.28 -8.19 3.39
C GLY A 183 -15.33 -8.02 4.57
N ILE A 184 -14.92 -9.12 5.21
CA ILE A 184 -13.96 -9.11 6.33
C ILE A 184 -12.62 -8.53 5.85
N TYR A 185 -12.14 -8.99 4.70
CA TYR A 185 -10.90 -8.49 4.11
C TYR A 185 -10.96 -6.98 3.85
N GLY A 186 -12.03 -6.47 3.23
CA GLY A 186 -12.19 -5.04 2.94
C GLY A 186 -12.18 -4.18 4.21
N THR A 187 -12.85 -4.64 5.28
CA THR A 187 -12.82 -3.94 6.57
C THR A 187 -11.45 -4.02 7.24
N ALA A 188 -10.84 -5.20 7.30
CA ALA A 188 -9.52 -5.38 7.91
C ALA A 188 -8.44 -4.57 7.17
N ASN A 189 -8.46 -4.57 5.84
CA ASN A 189 -7.58 -3.76 5.00
C ASN A 189 -7.61 -2.29 5.44
N LYS A 190 -8.81 -1.69 5.55
CA LYS A 190 -8.94 -0.29 5.96
C LYS A 190 -8.51 -0.07 7.41
N LEU A 191 -8.89 -0.92 8.36
CA LEU A 191 -8.44 -0.78 9.75
C LEU A 191 -6.92 -0.82 9.92
N LEU A 192 -6.20 -1.48 9.01
CA LEU A 192 -4.75 -1.63 9.06
C LEU A 192 -3.96 -0.53 8.33
N ILE A 193 -4.61 0.36 7.56
CA ILE A 193 -3.95 1.48 6.86
C ILE A 193 -3.18 2.41 7.82
N PRO A 194 -3.71 2.84 8.98
CA PRO A 194 -3.01 3.75 9.89
C PRO A 194 -1.67 3.20 10.38
N PHE A 195 -1.53 1.88 10.38
CA PHE A 195 -0.32 1.16 10.81
C PHE A 195 0.56 0.73 9.61
N GLY A 196 0.11 0.95 8.38
CA GLY A 196 0.76 0.43 7.17
C GLY A 196 0.70 -1.10 7.02
N LEU A 197 0.02 -1.80 7.94
CA LEU A 197 -0.02 -3.27 7.99
C LEU A 197 -0.94 -3.89 6.93
N HIS A 198 -1.79 -3.08 6.29
CA HIS A 198 -2.65 -3.53 5.19
C HIS A 198 -1.86 -4.13 4.02
N HIS A 199 -0.61 -3.70 3.79
CA HIS A 199 0.26 -4.32 2.80
C HIS A 199 0.54 -5.79 3.08
N ILE A 200 0.60 -6.20 4.35
CA ILE A 200 0.80 -7.62 4.73
C ILE A 200 -0.42 -8.42 4.31
N LEU A 201 -1.62 -7.92 4.65
CA LEU A 201 -2.88 -8.55 4.27
C LEU A 201 -3.00 -8.64 2.74
N ASN A 202 -2.71 -7.56 2.03
CA ASN A 202 -2.76 -7.49 0.58
C ASN A 202 -1.75 -8.42 -0.08
N SER A 203 -0.51 -8.47 0.42
CA SER A 203 0.54 -9.32 -0.16
C SER A 203 0.09 -10.78 -0.27
N VAL A 204 -0.68 -11.21 0.72
CA VAL A 204 -1.14 -12.58 0.82
C VAL A 204 -2.29 -12.80 -0.14
N VAL A 205 -3.32 -11.98 0.01
CA VAL A 205 -4.57 -12.18 -0.69
C VAL A 205 -4.38 -11.97 -2.20
N TRP A 206 -3.57 -10.99 -2.59
CA TRP A 206 -3.36 -10.65 -4.00
C TRP A 206 -2.27 -11.46 -4.70
N PHE A 207 -1.27 -12.01 -3.98
CA PHE A 207 -0.14 -12.69 -4.64
C PHE A 207 0.10 -14.14 -4.20
N ILE A 208 -0.53 -14.62 -3.13
CA ILE A 208 -0.26 -15.95 -2.56
C ILE A 208 -1.51 -16.83 -2.59
N LEU A 209 -2.68 -16.26 -2.28
CA LEU A 209 -3.90 -17.02 -2.06
C LEU A 209 -4.54 -17.58 -3.34
N GLY A 210 -4.81 -18.89 -3.34
CA GLY A 210 -5.46 -19.60 -4.44
C GLY A 210 -4.52 -19.90 -5.60
N ASP A 211 -4.91 -20.86 -6.43
CA ASP A 211 -4.18 -21.24 -7.65
C ASP A 211 -5.15 -21.30 -8.83
N TYR A 212 -4.70 -20.78 -9.96
CA TYR A 212 -5.33 -20.96 -11.26
C TYR A 212 -4.26 -21.12 -12.33
N GLU A 213 -4.13 -22.33 -12.87
CA GLU A 213 -3.14 -22.67 -13.90
C GLU A 213 -1.69 -22.25 -13.51
N GLY A 214 -1.31 -22.42 -12.24
CA GLY A 214 0.00 -22.03 -11.72
C GLY A 214 0.14 -20.54 -11.40
N LYS A 215 -0.94 -19.75 -11.45
CA LYS A 215 -0.98 -18.33 -11.07
C LYS A 215 -1.61 -18.16 -9.69
N HIS A 216 -0.92 -17.44 -8.82
CA HIS A 216 -1.23 -17.38 -7.40
C HIS A 216 -1.65 -16.01 -6.93
N GLY A 217 -2.60 -15.97 -6.01
CA GLY A 217 -3.16 -14.72 -5.51
C GLY A 217 -4.22 -14.15 -6.45
N ASP A 218 -5.21 -13.53 -5.84
CA ASP A 218 -6.40 -12.99 -6.52
C ASP A 218 -6.06 -12.09 -7.72
N LEU A 219 -5.01 -11.27 -7.59
CA LEU A 219 -4.57 -10.37 -8.64
C LEU A 219 -4.01 -11.12 -9.85
N ASN A 220 -3.10 -12.07 -9.63
CA ASN A 220 -2.49 -12.79 -10.74
C ASN A 220 -3.48 -13.76 -11.40
N ARG A 221 -4.35 -14.39 -10.59
CA ARG A 221 -5.45 -15.25 -11.07
C ARG A 221 -6.39 -14.47 -11.99
N PHE A 222 -6.83 -13.28 -11.57
CA PHE A 222 -7.70 -12.42 -12.40
C PHE A 222 -7.06 -12.09 -13.75
N PHE A 223 -5.78 -11.70 -13.78
CA PHE A 223 -5.10 -11.39 -15.04
C PHE A 223 -4.84 -12.61 -15.92
N ALA A 224 -4.73 -13.80 -15.33
CA ALA A 224 -4.67 -15.08 -16.02
C ALA A 224 -6.02 -15.52 -16.63
N GLY A 225 -7.13 -14.86 -16.25
CA GLY A 225 -8.46 -15.14 -16.75
C GLY A 225 -9.26 -16.12 -15.89
N ASP A 226 -8.91 -16.26 -14.61
CA ASP A 226 -9.71 -17.00 -13.64
C ASP A 226 -11.07 -16.29 -13.43
N PRO A 227 -12.21 -16.95 -13.73
CA PRO A 227 -13.53 -16.35 -13.56
C PRO A 227 -13.90 -16.13 -12.09
N GLU A 228 -13.28 -16.84 -11.14
CA GLU A 228 -13.57 -16.72 -9.71
C GLU A 228 -12.68 -15.68 -9.00
N ALA A 229 -11.71 -15.09 -9.71
CA ALA A 229 -10.78 -14.13 -9.14
C ALA A 229 -11.27 -12.66 -9.22
N GLY A 230 -10.67 -11.78 -8.42
CA GLY A 230 -11.08 -10.39 -8.25
C GLY A 230 -11.97 -10.16 -7.02
N ILE A 231 -12.23 -11.19 -6.22
CA ILE A 231 -13.10 -11.12 -5.02
C ILE A 231 -12.53 -10.21 -3.92
N PHE A 232 -11.22 -9.97 -3.93
CA PHE A 232 -10.52 -9.08 -2.99
C PHE A 232 -10.06 -7.78 -3.63
N MET A 233 -10.58 -7.47 -4.82
CA MET A 233 -10.18 -6.32 -5.62
C MET A 233 -11.38 -5.47 -6.02
N THR A 234 -12.42 -6.10 -6.53
CA THR A 234 -13.56 -5.44 -7.19
C THR A 234 -14.24 -4.39 -6.30
N GLY A 235 -14.46 -4.70 -5.02
CA GLY A 235 -15.21 -3.83 -4.12
C GLY A 235 -14.50 -2.53 -3.75
N PHE A 236 -13.23 -2.36 -4.10
CA PHE A 236 -12.54 -1.09 -3.91
C PHE A 236 -12.94 -0.04 -4.98
N PHE A 237 -13.33 -0.44 -6.19
CA PHE A 237 -13.70 0.50 -7.26
C PHE A 237 -14.86 1.44 -6.86
N PRO A 238 -16.00 0.96 -6.32
CA PRO A 238 -17.07 1.82 -5.80
C PRO A 238 -16.58 2.82 -4.75
N ILE A 239 -15.64 2.41 -3.90
CA ILE A 239 -15.14 3.24 -2.81
C ILE A 239 -14.19 4.33 -3.32
N MET A 240 -13.18 3.95 -4.08
CA MET A 240 -12.11 4.86 -4.51
C MET A 240 -12.55 5.82 -5.61
N MET A 241 -13.41 5.36 -6.53
CA MET A 241 -13.90 6.19 -7.63
C MET A 241 -15.08 7.08 -7.23
N PHE A 242 -15.87 6.71 -6.23
CA PHE A 242 -17.12 7.42 -5.96
C PHE A 242 -17.28 7.81 -4.49
N ALA A 243 -17.17 6.87 -3.56
CA ALA A 243 -17.42 7.11 -2.14
C ALA A 243 -16.46 8.15 -1.52
N LEU A 244 -15.15 7.99 -1.76
CA LEU A 244 -14.12 8.89 -1.23
C LEU A 244 -14.13 10.29 -1.88
N PRO A 245 -14.29 10.43 -3.21
CA PRO A 245 -14.57 11.73 -3.81
C PRO A 245 -15.81 12.42 -3.22
N ALA A 246 -16.87 11.68 -2.93
CA ALA A 246 -18.07 12.21 -2.27
C ALA A 246 -17.81 12.63 -0.82
N ALA A 247 -16.98 11.89 -0.08
CA ALA A 247 -16.50 12.28 1.25
C ALA A 247 -15.67 13.57 1.21
N ALA A 248 -14.75 13.69 0.25
CA ALA A 248 -13.96 14.90 0.05
C ALA A 248 -14.85 16.11 -0.27
N LEU A 249 -15.90 15.92 -1.09
CA LEU A 249 -16.91 16.95 -1.34
C LEU A 249 -17.69 17.32 -0.07
N ALA A 250 -18.05 16.34 0.77
CA ALA A 250 -18.71 16.59 2.05
C ALA A 250 -17.82 17.43 2.99
N ILE A 251 -16.54 17.06 3.14
CA ILE A 251 -15.56 17.81 3.94
C ILE A 251 -15.45 19.26 3.43
N TRP A 252 -15.30 19.44 2.12
CA TRP A 252 -15.25 20.77 1.50
C TRP A 252 -16.51 21.60 1.83
N ARG A 253 -17.71 21.00 1.71
CA ARG A 253 -18.97 21.71 1.98
C ARG A 253 -19.18 22.04 3.46
N GLU A 254 -18.57 21.29 4.37
CA GLU A 254 -18.65 21.54 5.81
C GLU A 254 -17.53 22.44 6.36
N ALA A 255 -16.53 22.80 5.55
CA ALA A 255 -15.53 23.80 5.93
C ALA A 255 -16.15 25.19 6.18
N ARG A 256 -15.57 25.95 7.11
CA ARG A 256 -15.96 27.34 7.40
C ARG A 256 -15.84 28.21 6.15
N PRO A 257 -16.70 29.24 5.98
CA PRO A 257 -16.69 30.08 4.79
C PRO A 257 -15.31 30.65 4.44
N GLU A 258 -14.53 31.07 5.44
CA GLU A 258 -13.17 31.60 5.29
C GLU A 258 -12.16 30.60 4.74
N HIS A 259 -12.25 29.31 5.09
CA HIS A 259 -11.31 28.27 4.65
C HIS A 259 -11.79 27.48 3.43
N ARG A 260 -13.06 27.66 3.01
CA ARG A 260 -13.71 26.83 1.98
C ARG A 260 -13.00 26.80 0.64
N LYS A 261 -12.33 27.89 0.25
CA LYS A 261 -11.54 27.93 -1.00
C LYS A 261 -10.28 27.07 -0.91
N ALA A 262 -9.55 27.17 0.21
CA ALA A 262 -8.33 26.40 0.44
C ALA A 262 -8.64 24.90 0.59
N VAL A 263 -9.60 24.55 1.46
CA VAL A 263 -10.04 23.15 1.64
C VAL A 263 -10.59 22.58 0.34
N GLY A 264 -11.36 23.37 -0.43
CA GLY A 264 -11.88 22.94 -1.72
C GLY A 264 -10.80 22.53 -2.71
N GLY A 265 -9.71 23.31 -2.80
CA GLY A 265 -8.57 22.96 -3.66
C GLY A 265 -7.90 21.66 -3.24
N ILE A 266 -7.64 21.50 -1.94
CA ILE A 266 -6.99 20.29 -1.39
C ILE A 266 -7.89 19.06 -1.59
N MET A 267 -9.17 19.15 -1.21
CA MET A 267 -10.12 18.05 -1.32
C MET A 267 -10.41 17.66 -2.77
N LEU A 268 -10.49 18.63 -3.70
CA LEU A 268 -10.66 18.34 -5.11
C LEU A 268 -9.44 17.61 -5.69
N SER A 269 -8.23 18.05 -5.36
CA SER A 269 -6.99 17.39 -5.79
C SER A 269 -6.90 15.95 -5.25
N ALA A 270 -7.20 15.78 -3.96
CA ALA A 270 -7.24 14.48 -3.31
C ALA A 270 -8.32 13.56 -3.92
N ALA A 271 -9.54 14.08 -4.16
CA ALA A 271 -10.62 13.38 -4.84
C ALA A 271 -10.24 12.93 -6.25
N LEU A 272 -9.61 13.80 -7.03
CA LEU A 272 -9.15 13.47 -8.38
C LEU A 272 -8.06 12.39 -8.35
N THR A 273 -7.17 12.45 -7.37
CA THR A 273 -6.13 11.44 -7.15
C THR A 273 -6.75 10.09 -6.84
N SER A 274 -7.66 10.01 -5.86
CA SER A 274 -8.41 8.77 -5.54
C SER A 274 -9.19 8.25 -6.74
N PHE A 275 -9.88 9.14 -7.47
CA PHE A 275 -10.69 8.76 -8.63
C PHE A 275 -9.84 8.18 -9.76
N LEU A 276 -8.73 8.83 -10.11
CA LEU A 276 -7.90 8.42 -11.25
C LEU A 276 -7.02 7.21 -10.92
N THR A 277 -6.37 7.22 -9.77
CA THR A 277 -5.29 6.27 -9.44
C THR A 277 -5.65 5.30 -8.33
N GLY A 278 -6.74 5.51 -7.59
CA GLY A 278 -7.08 4.70 -6.43
C GLY A 278 -6.22 4.98 -5.19
N ILE A 279 -5.42 6.05 -5.15
CA ILE A 279 -4.68 6.45 -3.94
C ILE A 279 -5.63 7.19 -3.00
N THR A 280 -5.84 6.64 -1.81
CA THR A 280 -6.88 7.10 -0.87
C THR A 280 -6.35 7.91 0.31
N GLU A 281 -5.06 7.76 0.61
CA GLU A 281 -4.41 8.33 1.80
C GLU A 281 -4.59 9.85 1.93
N PRO A 282 -4.51 10.67 0.86
CA PRO A 282 -4.73 12.12 0.97
C PRO A 282 -6.12 12.49 1.50
N ILE A 283 -7.13 11.65 1.27
CA ILE A 283 -8.50 11.85 1.78
C ILE A 283 -8.64 11.20 3.15
N GLU A 284 -8.21 9.95 3.31
CA GLU A 284 -8.34 9.20 4.56
C GLU A 284 -7.61 9.88 5.71
N PHE A 285 -6.39 10.38 5.48
CA PHE A 285 -5.61 11.07 6.52
C PHE A 285 -6.22 12.42 6.92
N ALA A 286 -7.07 13.01 6.08
CA ALA A 286 -7.78 14.24 6.40
C ALA A 286 -8.83 14.06 7.51
N PHE A 287 -9.28 12.85 7.78
CA PHE A 287 -10.29 12.58 8.82
C PHE A 287 -9.91 11.44 9.77
N LEU A 288 -8.92 10.62 9.45
CA LEU A 288 -8.46 9.50 10.28
C LEU A 288 -8.16 9.90 11.73
N PHE A 289 -7.37 10.97 11.92
CA PHE A 289 -6.91 11.38 13.25
C PHE A 289 -7.89 12.27 14.00
N VAL A 290 -8.77 12.97 13.26
CA VAL A 290 -9.65 14.00 13.83
C VAL A 290 -11.10 13.53 13.95
N ALA A 291 -11.47 12.47 13.22
CA ALA A 291 -12.80 11.90 13.15
C ALA A 291 -12.74 10.37 13.09
N TRP A 292 -12.02 9.74 14.03
CA TRP A 292 -11.84 8.29 14.07
C TRP A 292 -13.15 7.47 13.96
N PRO A 293 -14.35 7.89 14.44
CA PRO A 293 -15.56 7.13 14.23
C PRO A 293 -15.96 7.08 12.74
N LEU A 294 -15.75 8.16 11.98
CA LEU A 294 -15.96 8.15 10.53
C LEU A 294 -15.01 7.17 9.84
N TYR A 295 -13.81 7.00 10.37
CA TYR A 295 -12.85 6.03 9.85
C TYR A 295 -13.32 4.59 10.03
N LEU A 296 -13.86 4.24 11.21
CA LEU A 296 -14.44 2.92 11.42
C LEU A 296 -15.63 2.67 10.48
N VAL A 297 -16.51 3.66 10.30
CA VAL A 297 -17.63 3.51 9.37
C VAL A 297 -17.12 3.37 7.93
N HIS A 298 -16.11 4.13 7.52
CA HIS A 298 -15.47 3.98 6.22
C HIS A 298 -14.89 2.57 6.02
N ALA A 299 -14.26 1.99 7.04
CA ALA A 299 -13.72 0.63 6.98
C ALA A 299 -14.83 -0.42 6.82
N VAL A 300 -15.90 -0.32 7.60
CA VAL A 300 -17.06 -1.22 7.49
C VAL A 300 -17.73 -1.08 6.12
N LEU A 301 -17.98 0.15 5.65
CA LEU A 301 -18.59 0.40 4.35
C LEU A 301 -17.73 -0.07 3.17
N THR A 302 -16.41 -0.06 3.33
CA THR A 302 -15.52 -0.68 2.34
C THR A 302 -15.72 -2.19 2.33
N GLY A 303 -15.80 -2.84 3.49
CA GLY A 303 -16.16 -4.26 3.59
C GLY A 303 -17.51 -4.58 2.95
N THR A 304 -18.55 -3.77 3.22
CA THR A 304 -19.87 -4.00 2.59
C THR A 304 -19.82 -3.83 1.07
N SER A 305 -18.92 -2.99 0.55
CA SER A 305 -18.73 -2.84 -0.89
C SER A 305 -18.17 -4.11 -1.51
N LEU A 306 -17.16 -4.72 -0.90
CA LEU A 306 -16.60 -6.00 -1.33
C LEU A 306 -17.63 -7.13 -1.22
N ALA A 307 -18.33 -7.24 -0.09
CA ALA A 307 -19.36 -8.25 0.07
C ALA A 307 -20.50 -8.09 -0.97
N LEU A 308 -20.93 -6.87 -1.27
CA LEU A 308 -21.99 -6.62 -2.23
C LEU A 308 -21.60 -7.01 -3.66
N VAL A 309 -20.41 -6.59 -4.13
CA VAL A 309 -20.00 -6.93 -5.50
C VAL A 309 -19.76 -8.42 -5.66
N ASN A 310 -19.23 -9.09 -4.64
CA ASN A 310 -19.06 -10.54 -4.64
C ASN A 310 -20.42 -11.27 -4.60
N ALA A 311 -21.42 -10.74 -3.87
CA ALA A 311 -22.77 -11.30 -3.86
C ALA A 311 -23.51 -11.16 -5.19
N LEU A 312 -23.08 -10.19 -6.01
CA LEU A 312 -23.60 -9.95 -7.35
C LEU A 312 -22.74 -10.60 -8.45
N ASP A 313 -21.70 -11.34 -8.07
CA ASP A 313 -20.78 -12.02 -9.00
C ASP A 313 -20.11 -11.06 -10.00
N ILE A 314 -19.74 -9.87 -9.52
CA ILE A 314 -19.04 -8.85 -10.32
C ILE A 314 -17.55 -9.00 -10.07
N HIS A 315 -16.76 -9.10 -11.15
CA HIS A 315 -15.32 -9.33 -11.07
C HIS A 315 -14.54 -8.26 -11.84
N HIS A 316 -13.58 -7.63 -11.16
CA HIS A 316 -12.67 -6.64 -11.74
C HIS A 316 -11.34 -6.63 -11.00
N GLY A 317 -10.24 -6.48 -11.73
CA GLY A 317 -8.90 -6.35 -11.19
C GLY A 317 -8.23 -5.00 -11.47
N PHE A 318 -7.11 -4.78 -10.82
CA PHE A 318 -6.20 -3.64 -10.95
C PHE A 318 -4.75 -4.12 -10.85
N THR A 319 -3.80 -3.39 -11.45
CA THR A 319 -2.37 -3.69 -11.30
C THR A 319 -1.72 -2.95 -10.13
N PHE A 320 -2.28 -1.82 -9.72
CA PHE A 320 -1.82 -1.08 -8.55
C PHE A 320 -2.94 -0.78 -7.56
N SER A 321 -4.01 -0.12 -8.00
CA SER A 321 -5.15 0.24 -7.14
C SER A 321 -6.42 0.41 -7.98
N SER A 322 -7.59 0.54 -7.35
CA SER A 322 -8.87 0.50 -8.05
C SER A 322 -9.37 1.88 -8.53
N GLY A 323 -8.52 2.60 -9.27
CA GLY A 323 -8.85 3.88 -9.89
C GLY A 323 -9.48 3.75 -11.28
N LEU A 324 -9.96 4.86 -11.86
CA LEU A 324 -10.53 4.91 -13.20
C LEU A 324 -9.59 4.34 -14.27
N ILE A 325 -8.28 4.56 -14.10
CA ILE A 325 -7.30 4.08 -15.08
C ILE A 325 -7.29 2.55 -15.13
N ASP A 326 -7.21 1.89 -13.98
CA ASP A 326 -7.31 0.43 -13.88
C ASP A 326 -8.68 -0.08 -14.34
N TYR A 327 -9.76 0.63 -14.00
CA TYR A 327 -11.12 0.30 -14.42
C TYR A 327 -11.23 0.23 -15.96
N VAL A 328 -10.70 1.24 -16.67
CA VAL A 328 -10.75 1.28 -18.13
C VAL A 328 -9.76 0.29 -18.75
N LEU A 329 -8.53 0.19 -18.24
CA LEU A 329 -7.50 -0.68 -18.81
C LEU A 329 -7.80 -2.17 -18.67
N ASN A 330 -8.53 -2.56 -17.61
CA ASN A 330 -8.85 -3.96 -17.34
C ASN A 330 -10.28 -4.33 -17.74
N TRP A 331 -11.00 -3.42 -18.40
CA TRP A 331 -12.39 -3.61 -18.83
C TRP A 331 -12.62 -4.92 -19.58
N GLY A 332 -11.72 -5.26 -20.51
CA GLY A 332 -11.85 -6.48 -21.33
C GLY A 332 -11.67 -7.79 -20.57
N LYS A 333 -11.22 -7.75 -19.32
CA LYS A 333 -11.05 -8.91 -18.44
C LYS A 333 -12.10 -8.99 -17.33
N ALA A 334 -12.93 -7.96 -17.18
CA ALA A 334 -13.89 -7.86 -16.10
C ALA A 334 -15.23 -8.55 -16.42
N THR A 335 -15.90 -9.03 -15.39
CA THR A 335 -17.27 -9.56 -15.42
C THR A 335 -18.22 -8.47 -14.91
N ASP A 336 -19.19 -8.08 -15.74
CA ASP A 336 -20.18 -7.03 -15.47
C ASP A 336 -19.63 -5.69 -14.91
N PRO A 337 -18.54 -5.12 -15.48
CA PRO A 337 -17.89 -3.92 -14.96
C PRO A 337 -18.83 -2.70 -14.89
N LEU A 338 -19.82 -2.60 -15.80
CA LEU A 338 -20.79 -1.51 -15.84
C LEU A 338 -21.60 -1.36 -14.54
N LEU A 339 -21.85 -2.45 -13.81
CA LEU A 339 -22.61 -2.43 -12.57
C LEU A 339 -21.85 -1.72 -11.42
N LEU A 340 -20.53 -1.56 -11.53
CA LEU A 340 -19.73 -0.82 -10.55
C LEU A 340 -20.07 0.68 -10.54
N ILE A 341 -20.56 1.24 -11.65
CA ILE A 341 -20.96 2.65 -11.73
C ILE A 341 -22.19 2.95 -10.85
N PRO A 342 -23.36 2.29 -11.04
CA PRO A 342 -24.52 2.56 -10.19
C PRO A 342 -24.26 2.18 -8.72
N ILE A 343 -23.52 1.10 -8.44
CA ILE A 343 -23.11 0.75 -7.07
C ILE A 343 -22.26 1.87 -6.46
N GLY A 344 -21.24 2.33 -7.20
CA GLY A 344 -20.39 3.45 -6.80
C GLY A 344 -21.16 4.73 -6.54
N LEU A 345 -22.09 5.10 -7.42
CA LEU A 345 -22.98 6.25 -7.20
C LEU A 345 -23.84 6.10 -5.94
N GLY A 346 -24.34 4.89 -5.66
CA GLY A 346 -25.03 4.58 -4.40
C GLY A 346 -24.15 4.83 -3.18
N TYR A 347 -22.91 4.33 -3.20
CA TYR A 347 -21.91 4.61 -2.16
C TYR A 347 -21.54 6.09 -2.06
N ALA A 348 -21.46 6.82 -3.18
CA ALA A 348 -21.22 8.27 -3.17
C ALA A 348 -22.33 9.03 -2.44
N VAL A 349 -23.60 8.71 -2.72
CA VAL A 349 -24.74 9.32 -2.01
C VAL A 349 -24.68 8.98 -0.52
N LEU A 350 -24.46 7.70 -0.19
CA LEU A 350 -24.33 7.24 1.19
C LEU A 350 -23.22 7.99 1.93
N TYR A 351 -22.01 8.05 1.37
CA TYR A 351 -20.87 8.72 1.98
C TYR A 351 -21.10 10.22 2.11
N TYR A 352 -21.62 10.89 1.09
CA TYR A 352 -21.87 12.33 1.16
C TYR A 352 -22.85 12.68 2.29
N VAL A 353 -23.97 11.97 2.37
CA VAL A 353 -25.00 12.22 3.40
C VAL A 353 -24.44 11.88 4.79
N LEU A 354 -23.81 10.71 4.93
CA LEU A 354 -23.24 10.25 6.19
C LEU A 354 -22.17 11.20 6.71
N PHE A 355 -21.19 11.57 5.89
CA PHE A 355 -20.10 12.44 6.31
C PHE A 355 -20.64 13.80 6.76
N ARG A 356 -21.53 14.43 5.98
CA ARG A 356 -22.13 15.70 6.40
C ARG A 356 -22.91 15.58 7.69
N PHE A 357 -23.70 14.52 7.84
CA PHE A 357 -24.47 14.28 9.05
C PHE A 357 -23.57 14.14 10.27
N VAL A 358 -22.56 13.27 10.22
CA VAL A 358 -21.66 12.99 11.35
C VAL A 358 -20.79 14.20 11.67
N ILE A 359 -20.23 14.89 10.66
CA ILE A 359 -19.43 16.11 10.85
C ILE A 359 -20.23 17.17 11.61
N ARG A 360 -21.49 17.40 11.24
CA ARG A 360 -22.36 18.38 11.92
C ARG A 360 -22.81 17.91 13.29
N ARG A 361 -23.30 16.67 13.39
CA ARG A 361 -23.92 16.12 14.60
C ARG A 361 -22.94 16.03 15.76
N PHE A 362 -21.69 15.74 15.47
CA PHE A 362 -20.61 15.60 16.46
C PHE A 362 -19.62 16.76 16.44
N ASN A 363 -19.87 17.80 15.63
CA ASN A 363 -18.99 18.95 15.44
C ASN A 363 -17.51 18.57 15.24
N LEU A 364 -17.26 17.65 14.31
CA LEU A 364 -15.92 17.15 14.04
C LEU A 364 -15.03 18.24 13.43
N ARG A 365 -13.76 18.30 13.86
CA ARG A 365 -12.75 19.26 13.39
C ARG A 365 -12.10 18.82 12.06
N THR A 366 -12.90 18.44 11.07
CA THR A 366 -12.37 18.14 9.73
C THR A 366 -11.70 19.38 9.11
N PRO A 367 -10.84 19.25 8.07
CA PRO A 367 -10.10 20.37 7.51
C PRO A 367 -10.94 21.61 7.24
N GLY A 368 -10.48 22.76 7.74
CA GLY A 368 -11.16 24.06 7.66
C GLY A 368 -12.30 24.23 8.65
N ARG A 369 -12.36 23.41 9.71
CA ARG A 369 -13.27 23.57 10.86
C ARG A 369 -12.52 23.77 12.18
N GLU A 370 -11.19 23.85 12.15
CA GLU A 370 -10.35 24.14 13.29
C GLU A 370 -10.69 25.52 13.90
N ASP A 371 -10.42 25.70 15.20
CA ASP A 371 -10.61 26.99 15.85
C ASP A 371 -9.40 27.88 15.60
N ASP A 372 -9.64 29.14 15.17
CA ASP A 372 -8.61 30.12 14.81
C ASP A 372 -7.59 30.40 15.92
N ASN A 373 -7.90 30.06 17.17
CA ASN A 373 -7.08 30.33 18.34
C ASN A 373 -6.00 29.27 18.65
N GLN A 374 -5.85 28.20 17.86
CA GLN A 374 -4.89 27.12 18.17
C GLN A 374 -3.77 26.88 17.15
N ASP A 375 -3.85 27.41 15.92
CA ASP A 375 -2.87 27.09 14.86
C ASP A 375 -2.47 28.31 14.00
N ASN A 376 -2.23 29.45 14.64
CA ASN A 376 -1.43 30.50 14.00
C ASN A 376 0.04 30.28 14.41
N PRO A 377 0.86 29.52 13.65
CA PRO A 377 2.30 29.67 13.80
C PRO A 377 2.58 31.13 13.46
N GLU A 378 3.05 31.87 14.45
CA GLU A 378 3.43 33.27 14.34
C GLU A 378 4.09 33.52 12.97
N THR A 379 3.43 34.35 12.16
CA THR A 379 4.09 35.09 11.09
C THR A 379 5.32 35.74 11.70
N ASP A 380 6.47 35.12 11.48
CA ASP A 380 7.79 35.68 11.72
C ASP A 380 7.99 36.85 10.73
N SER A 381 7.33 37.96 11.02
CA SER A 381 7.46 39.22 10.29
C SER A 381 8.28 40.24 11.07
N ASP A 382 9.10 39.80 12.04
CA ASP A 382 9.92 40.70 12.87
C ASP A 382 11.44 40.57 12.65
N LEU A 383 11.86 40.07 11.48
CA LEU A 383 13.18 40.35 10.94
C LEU A 383 13.20 41.73 10.26
N ARG A 384 13.05 42.80 11.05
CA ARG A 384 13.59 44.11 10.65
C ARG A 384 15.04 44.19 11.14
N PRO A 385 16.02 44.46 10.27
CA PRO A 385 17.37 44.75 10.74
C PRO A 385 17.32 46.06 11.53
N GLN A 386 17.72 46.02 12.80
CA GLN A 386 17.99 47.23 13.57
C GLN A 386 19.17 47.97 12.91
N PRO A 387 19.09 49.30 12.71
CA PRO A 387 20.21 50.07 12.20
C PRO A 387 21.33 50.08 13.26
N ALA A 388 22.55 49.77 12.81
CA ALA A 388 23.74 49.87 13.64
C ALA A 388 23.94 51.33 14.08
N ALA A 389 24.13 51.52 15.39
CA ALA A 389 24.63 52.75 15.99
C ALA A 389 25.93 52.44 16.74
#